data_AF-A0A3B9GLP3-F1
#
_entry.id   AF-A0A3B9GLP3-F1
#
_cell.length_a   1.000
_cell.length_b   1.000
_cell.length_c   1.000
_cell.angle_alpha   90.00
_cell.angle_beta   90.00
_cell.angle_gamma   90.00
#
_symmetry.space_group_name_H-M   'P 1'
#
loop_
_entity.id
_entity.type
_entity.pdbx_description
1 polymer ?
#
loop_
_entity_poly.entity_id
_entity_poly.type
_entity_poly.pdbx_seq_one_letter_code
_entity_poly.pdbx_strand_id
1 'polypeptide(L)'
;MGIYSQAVALAGRAGLGSALSALERRRFGPSHIRAVAYHGVSDAHAGAFARQLDYLCQRYESVDEEGLLRFLSGEERGRPGIIISFDDGLADNYRNAAPLLEERGLRGWFFVVSGLLDCLEAGHGDFCGGHDIIAPPASRGRIG
;
A
#
# COMPACT_ATOMS: atom_id res chain seq x y z
N MET A 1 -1.44 11.48 11.18
CA MET A 1 -0.85 10.98 9.92
C MET A 1 -1.76 11.37 8.73
N GLY A 2 -1.79 12.64 8.32
CA GLY A 2 -2.89 13.16 7.47
C GLY A 2 -2.51 13.93 6.21
N ILE A 3 -1.22 14.17 5.96
CA ILE A 3 -0.78 15.11 4.90
C ILE A 3 -0.47 14.44 3.56
N TYR A 4 0.07 13.21 3.55
CA TYR A 4 0.43 12.53 2.30
C TYR A 4 -0.78 11.91 1.57
N SER A 5 -1.74 11.35 2.31
CA SER A 5 -2.97 10.78 1.74
C SER A 5 -3.87 11.85 1.08
N GLN A 6 -3.89 13.06 1.65
CA GLN A 6 -4.65 14.17 1.07
C GLN A 6 -3.99 14.72 -0.20
N ALA A 7 -2.66 14.77 -0.28
CA ALA A 7 -1.95 15.30 -1.45
C ALA A 7 -2.18 14.44 -2.71
N VAL A 8 -2.16 13.11 -2.58
CA VAL A 8 -2.43 12.18 -3.70
C VAL A 8 -3.90 12.27 -4.12
N ALA A 9 -4.83 12.34 -3.16
CA ALA A 9 -6.26 12.49 -3.43
C ALA A 9 -6.62 13.85 -4.06
N LEU A 10 -5.97 14.95 -3.64
CA LEU A 10 -6.14 16.28 -4.24
C LEU A 10 -5.54 16.34 -5.66
N ALA A 11 -4.36 15.75 -5.88
CA ALA A 11 -3.72 15.75 -7.19
C ALA A 11 -4.56 15.02 -8.26
N GLY A 12 -5.27 13.95 -7.85
CA GLY A 12 -6.25 13.27 -8.70
C GLY A 12 -7.49 14.12 -9.01
N ARG A 13 -7.96 14.95 -8.07
CA ARG A 13 -9.15 15.81 -8.23
C ARG A 13 -8.91 17.10 -9.03
N ALA A 14 -7.68 17.60 -9.07
CA ALA A 14 -7.33 18.88 -9.72
C ALA A 14 -6.65 18.72 -11.09
N GLY A 15 -6.52 17.51 -11.63
CA GLY A 15 -5.78 17.27 -12.88
C GLY A 15 -4.25 17.43 -12.76
N LEU A 16 -3.74 17.63 -11.54
CA LEU A 16 -2.31 17.79 -11.25
C LEU A 16 -1.52 16.48 -11.29
N GLY A 17 -2.20 15.32 -11.33
CA GLY A 17 -1.55 14.01 -11.41
C GLY A 17 -0.65 13.84 -12.65
N SER A 18 -0.98 14.47 -13.78
CA SER A 18 -0.12 14.46 -14.97
C SER A 18 1.16 15.29 -14.79
N ALA A 19 1.06 16.45 -14.12
CA ALA A 19 2.20 17.30 -13.80
C ALA A 19 3.14 16.65 -12.79
N LEU A 20 2.58 15.98 -11.77
CA LEU A 20 3.37 15.21 -10.80
C LEU A 20 4.11 14.06 -11.51
N SER A 21 3.41 13.23 -12.30
CA SER A 21 4.06 12.15 -13.07
C SER A 21 5.11 12.66 -14.05
N ALA A 22 4.92 13.84 -14.64
CA ALA A 22 5.92 14.46 -15.51
C ALA A 22 7.16 14.93 -14.74
N LEU A 23 6.99 15.52 -13.56
CA LEU A 23 8.08 15.92 -12.67
C LEU A 23 8.86 14.68 -12.17
N GLU A 24 8.15 13.62 -11.82
CA GLU A 24 8.76 12.36 -11.39
C GLU A 24 9.61 11.74 -12.50
N ARG A 25 9.09 11.68 -13.73
CA ARG A 25 9.87 11.23 -14.90
C ARG A 25 11.09 12.09 -15.15
N ARG A 26 11.01 13.41 -14.95
CA ARG A 26 12.16 14.31 -15.07
C ARG A 26 13.20 14.08 -13.98
N ARG A 27 12.78 13.77 -12.76
CA ARG A 27 13.67 13.63 -11.60
C ARG A 27 14.31 12.24 -11.50
N PHE A 28 13.56 11.19 -11.81
CA PHE A 28 13.97 9.80 -11.61
C PHE A 28 14.15 9.01 -12.91
N GLY A 29 13.91 9.65 -14.06
CA GLY A 29 13.90 8.96 -15.34
C GLY A 29 12.69 8.02 -15.50
N PRO A 30 12.60 7.35 -16.66
CA PRO A 30 11.52 6.40 -16.93
C PRO A 30 11.65 5.09 -16.13
N SER A 31 12.87 4.74 -15.71
CA SER A 31 13.19 3.50 -14.99
C SER A 31 13.34 3.76 -13.50
N HIS A 32 12.23 3.69 -12.77
CA HIS A 32 12.22 3.76 -11.30
C HIS A 32 11.09 2.92 -10.71
N ILE A 33 11.19 2.56 -9.44
CA ILE A 33 10.12 1.90 -8.68
C ILE A 33 9.70 2.83 -7.54
N ARG A 34 8.39 3.01 -7.36
CA ARG A 34 7.81 3.62 -6.16
C ARG A 34 7.30 2.56 -5.21
N ALA A 35 7.47 2.79 -3.92
CA ALA A 35 6.81 2.03 -2.87
C ALA A 35 5.82 2.94 -2.13
N VAL A 36 4.57 2.48 -1.98
CA VAL A 36 3.53 3.17 -1.21
C VAL A 36 3.05 2.23 -0.12
N ALA A 37 3.18 2.68 1.13
CA ALA A 37 2.80 1.91 2.31
C ALA A 37 1.42 2.34 2.84
N TYR A 38 0.59 1.34 3.09
CA TYR A 38 -0.69 1.40 3.77
C TYR A 38 -0.60 0.61 5.08
N HIS A 39 -1.55 0.81 6.00
CA HIS A 39 -1.66 -0.03 7.21
C HIS A 39 -2.96 -0.84 7.16
N GLY A 40 -4.08 -0.18 6.92
CA GLY A 40 -5.42 -0.81 6.85
C GLY A 40 -6.35 -0.11 5.85
N VAL A 41 -7.36 -0.84 5.39
CA VAL A 41 -8.42 -0.33 4.51
C VAL A 41 -9.78 -0.66 5.10
N SER A 42 -10.26 0.17 6.03
CA SER A 42 -11.60 0.02 6.61
C SER A 42 -12.70 0.14 5.54
N ASP A 43 -13.89 -0.40 5.80
CA ASP A 43 -15.05 -0.34 4.88
C ASP A 43 -15.37 1.08 4.42
N ALA A 44 -15.34 2.06 5.32
CA ALA A 44 -15.60 3.46 5.01
C ALA A 44 -14.60 4.08 4.01
N HIS A 45 -13.39 3.51 3.92
CA HIS A 45 -12.30 3.98 3.07
C HIS A 45 -12.08 3.13 1.82
N ALA A 46 -12.73 1.95 1.70
CA ALA A 46 -12.57 1.04 0.56
C ALA A 46 -12.80 1.74 -0.79
N GLY A 47 -13.85 2.55 -0.90
CA GLY A 47 -14.13 3.31 -2.12
C GLY A 47 -13.08 4.39 -2.45
N ALA A 48 -12.45 4.98 -1.44
CA ALA A 48 -11.35 5.93 -1.65
C ALA A 48 -10.06 5.20 -2.08
N PHE A 49 -9.79 4.05 -1.47
CA PHE A 49 -8.66 3.19 -1.82
C PHE A 49 -8.78 2.67 -3.26
N ALA A 50 -9.96 2.19 -3.68
CA ALA A 50 -10.21 1.77 -5.06
C ALA A 50 -9.85 2.85 -6.09
N ARG A 51 -10.22 4.12 -5.83
CA ARG A 51 -9.85 5.25 -6.71
C ARG A 51 -8.35 5.53 -6.72
N GLN A 52 -7.64 5.30 -5.61
CA GLN A 52 -6.19 5.40 -5.57
C GLN A 52 -5.56 4.30 -6.43
N LEU A 53 -6.06 3.07 -6.36
CA LEU A 53 -5.58 1.98 -7.21
C LEU A 53 -5.81 2.27 -8.69
N ASP A 54 -6.99 2.78 -9.07
CA ASP A 54 -7.28 3.18 -10.46
C ASP A 54 -6.27 4.21 -10.97
N TYR A 55 -5.92 5.18 -10.12
CA TYR A 55 -4.90 6.19 -10.43
C TYR A 55 -3.51 5.57 -10.64
N LEU A 56 -3.14 4.60 -9.81
CA LEU A 56 -1.85 3.91 -9.86
C LEU A 56 -1.73 3.00 -11.09
N CYS A 57 -2.75 2.18 -11.40
CA CYS A 57 -2.79 1.30 -12.57
C CYS A 57 -2.55 2.05 -13.90
N GLN A 58 -3.09 3.26 -14.00
CA GLN A 58 -2.93 4.09 -15.20
C GLN A 58 -1.49 4.58 -15.41
N ARG A 59 -0.63 4.57 -14.39
CA ARG A 59 0.67 5.27 -14.39
C ARG A 59 1.86 4.36 -14.15
N TYR A 60 1.68 3.30 -13.38
CA TYR A 60 2.76 2.42 -12.94
C TYR A 60 2.47 0.98 -13.33
N GLU A 61 3.53 0.20 -13.45
CA GLU A 61 3.45 -1.26 -13.59
C GLU A 61 3.59 -1.90 -12.21
N SER A 62 2.71 -2.85 -11.87
CA SER A 62 2.84 -3.57 -10.59
C SER A 62 4.14 -4.35 -10.55
N VAL A 63 4.86 -4.29 -9.43
CA VAL A 63 6.12 -5.01 -9.23
C VAL A 63 5.95 -6.13 -8.22
N ASP A 64 6.34 -7.34 -8.62
CA ASP A 64 6.51 -8.50 -7.76
C ASP A 64 7.97 -8.68 -7.33
N GLU A 65 8.25 -9.73 -6.56
CA GLU A 65 9.58 -10.00 -6.02
C GLU A 65 10.63 -10.13 -7.13
N GLU A 66 10.35 -10.94 -8.15
CA GLU A 66 11.28 -11.15 -9.26
C GLU A 66 11.53 -9.85 -10.03
N GLY A 67 10.48 -9.07 -10.31
CA GLY A 67 10.59 -7.78 -10.97
C GLY A 67 11.39 -6.76 -10.15
N LEU A 68 11.33 -6.81 -8.82
CA LEU A 68 12.17 -5.99 -7.94
C LEU A 68 13.62 -6.46 -8.00
N LEU A 69 13.89 -7.77 -7.92
CA LEU A 69 15.25 -8.32 -7.97
C LEU A 69 15.93 -7.99 -9.30
N ARG A 70 15.23 -8.13 -10.44
CA ARG A 70 15.76 -7.73 -11.75
C ARG A 70 16.10 -6.24 -11.79
N PHE A 71 15.22 -5.38 -11.30
CA PHE A 71 15.50 -3.94 -11.22
C PHE A 71 16.72 -3.63 -10.35
N LEU A 72 16.86 -4.27 -9.19
CA LEU A 72 18.02 -4.09 -8.30
C LEU A 72 19.32 -4.60 -8.91
N SER A 73 19.26 -5.59 -9.82
CA SER A 73 20.41 -6.05 -10.59
C SER A 73 20.81 -5.12 -11.75
N GLY A 74 20.06 -4.03 -11.96
CA GLY A 74 20.33 -3.02 -12.98
C GLY A 74 19.52 -3.17 -14.26
N GLU A 75 18.53 -4.08 -14.31
CA GLU A 75 17.61 -4.17 -15.44
C GLU A 75 16.73 -2.91 -15.51
N GLU A 76 16.81 -2.19 -16.63
CA GLU A 76 15.98 -1.01 -16.85
C GLU A 76 14.54 -1.37 -17.17
N ARG A 77 13.60 -0.54 -16.71
CA ARG A 77 12.17 -0.69 -16.97
C ARG A 77 11.69 0.30 -18.01
N GLY A 78 10.83 -0.14 -18.92
CA GLY A 78 10.15 0.72 -19.90
C GLY A 78 9.02 1.57 -19.30
N ARG A 79 8.53 1.19 -18.11
CA ARG A 79 7.53 1.94 -17.32
C ARG A 79 7.95 1.99 -15.86
N PRO A 80 7.61 3.07 -15.13
CA PRO A 80 7.90 3.11 -13.70
C PRO A 80 7.07 2.05 -12.97
N GLY A 81 7.71 1.37 -12.01
CA GLY A 81 7.10 0.33 -11.20
C GLY A 81 6.38 0.89 -9.96
N ILE A 82 5.42 0.13 -9.43
CA ILE A 82 4.77 0.38 -8.14
C ILE A 82 4.79 -0.89 -7.27
N ILE A 83 5.20 -0.71 -6.02
CA ILE A 83 5.04 -1.64 -4.92
C ILE A 83 4.00 -1.03 -3.99
N ILE A 84 2.94 -1.80 -3.68
CA ILE A 84 1.89 -1.42 -2.76
C ILE A 84 2.01 -2.34 -1.56
N SER A 85 2.40 -1.80 -0.41
CA SER A 85 2.59 -2.57 0.81
C SER A 85 1.56 -2.27 1.89
N PHE A 86 1.32 -3.25 2.74
CA PHE A 86 0.46 -3.17 3.91
C PHE A 86 1.23 -3.69 5.11
N ASP A 87 1.30 -2.85 6.13
CA ASP A 87 1.96 -3.18 7.39
C ASP A 87 0.94 -3.70 8.41
N ASP A 88 1.41 -4.11 9.58
CA ASP A 88 0.65 -4.55 10.76
C ASP A 88 -0.11 -5.89 10.63
N GLY A 89 -0.56 -6.28 9.43
CA GLY A 89 -1.38 -7.48 9.24
C GLY A 89 -2.84 -7.30 9.67
N LEU A 90 -3.38 -6.10 9.49
CA LEU A 90 -4.78 -5.81 9.81
C LEU A 90 -5.74 -6.65 8.96
N ALA A 91 -6.80 -7.15 9.59
CA ALA A 91 -7.77 -8.04 8.97
C ALA A 91 -8.53 -7.41 7.78
N ASP A 92 -8.66 -6.08 7.78
CA ASP A 92 -9.27 -5.33 6.69
C ASP A 92 -8.40 -5.28 5.43
N ASN A 93 -7.10 -5.56 5.53
CA ASN A 93 -6.21 -5.77 4.39
C ASN A 93 -6.65 -6.99 3.57
N TYR A 94 -7.02 -8.08 4.23
CA TYR A 94 -7.57 -9.26 3.55
C TYR A 94 -8.99 -9.02 3.06
N ARG A 95 -9.87 -8.45 3.90
CA ARG A 95 -11.30 -8.30 3.57
C ARG A 95 -11.57 -7.27 2.48
N ASN A 96 -10.82 -6.17 2.47
CA ASN A 96 -11.08 -5.02 1.59
C ASN A 96 -9.95 -4.77 0.60
N ALA A 97 -8.69 -4.75 1.05
CA ALA A 97 -7.58 -4.35 0.18
C ALA A 97 -7.25 -5.42 -0.88
N ALA A 98 -7.14 -6.69 -0.46
CA ALA A 98 -6.75 -7.78 -1.35
C ALA A 98 -7.71 -7.96 -2.55
N PRO A 99 -9.05 -8.02 -2.39
CA PRO A 99 -9.96 -8.12 -3.53
C PRO A 99 -9.81 -6.94 -4.50
N LEU A 100 -9.68 -5.71 -3.98
CA LEU A 100 -9.56 -4.51 -4.81
C LEU A 100 -8.26 -4.47 -5.62
N LEU A 101 -7.18 -5.06 -5.09
CA LEU A 101 -5.91 -5.24 -5.80
C LEU A 101 -6.03 -6.33 -6.88
N GLU A 102 -6.61 -7.48 -6.54
CA GLU A 102 -6.83 -8.61 -7.46
C GLU A 102 -7.68 -8.19 -8.66
N GLU A 103 -8.79 -7.48 -8.44
CA GLU A 103 -9.65 -6.91 -9.49
C GLU A 103 -8.88 -6.06 -10.52
N ARG A 104 -7.76 -5.47 -10.11
CA ARG A 104 -6.94 -4.56 -10.91
C ARG A 104 -5.63 -5.18 -11.40
N GLY A 105 -5.39 -6.45 -11.11
CA GLY A 105 -4.14 -7.13 -11.43
C GLY A 105 -2.92 -6.51 -10.72
N LEU A 106 -3.13 -5.89 -9.56
CA LEU A 106 -2.06 -5.31 -8.75
C LEU A 106 -1.57 -6.30 -7.70
N ARG A 107 -0.27 -6.30 -7.44
CA ARG A 107 0.37 -7.08 -6.38
C ARG A 107 0.42 -6.26 -5.09
N GLY A 108 -0.22 -6.78 -4.04
CA GLY A 108 -0.03 -6.31 -2.67
C GLY A 108 1.11 -7.06 -1.96
N TRP A 109 1.90 -6.33 -1.18
CA TRP A 109 2.95 -6.87 -0.31
C TRP A 109 2.48 -6.74 1.15
N PHE A 110 2.18 -7.85 1.80
CA PHE A 110 1.59 -7.85 3.15
C PHE A 110 2.65 -8.25 4.19
N PHE A 111 3.06 -7.30 5.01
CA PHE A 111 4.01 -7.50 6.10
C PHE A 111 3.22 -7.74 7.39
N VAL A 112 3.10 -9.00 7.76
CA VAL A 112 2.34 -9.44 8.93
C VAL A 112 3.26 -9.58 10.13
N VAL A 113 2.80 -9.15 11.31
CA VAL A 113 3.49 -9.39 12.58
C VAL A 113 3.25 -10.83 13.01
N SER A 114 4.19 -11.72 12.70
CA SER A 114 4.03 -13.16 12.94
C SER A 114 3.72 -13.53 14.38
N GLY A 115 4.25 -12.80 15.37
CA GLY A 115 3.98 -13.05 16.79
C GLY A 115 2.51 -12.87 17.21
N LEU A 116 1.70 -12.14 16.42
CA LEU A 116 0.26 -12.05 16.65
C LEU A 116 -0.47 -13.32 16.22
N LEU A 117 0.09 -14.11 15.30
CA LEU A 117 -0.52 -15.38 14.88
C LEU A 117 -0.50 -16.44 16.00
N ASP A 118 0.45 -16.32 16.92
CA ASP A 118 0.60 -17.21 18.09
C ASP A 118 -0.23 -16.74 19.30
N CYS A 119 -0.94 -15.62 19.18
CA CYS A 119 -1.76 -15.04 20.23
C CYS A 119 -3.25 -15.24 19.91
N LEU A 120 -4.08 -15.48 20.94
CA LEU A 120 -5.53 -15.41 20.76
C LEU A 120 -5.94 -13.96 20.52
N GLU A 121 -7.00 -13.73 19.74
CA GLU A 121 -7.50 -12.37 19.44
C GLU A 121 -7.66 -11.49 20.68
N ALA A 122 -8.08 -12.06 21.81
CA ALA A 122 -8.26 -11.34 23.07
C ALA A 122 -6.95 -10.79 23.65
N GLY A 123 -5.80 -11.38 23.33
CA GLY A 123 -4.47 -10.98 23.82
C GLY A 123 -3.71 -10.06 22.87
N HIS A 124 -4.24 -9.78 21.68
CA HIS A 124 -3.56 -8.93 20.70
C HIS A 124 -3.32 -7.50 21.22
N GLY A 125 -4.25 -6.94 22.00
CA GLY A 125 -4.09 -5.60 22.59
C GLY A 125 -2.88 -5.54 23.53
N ASP A 126 -2.74 -6.55 24.39
CA ASP A 126 -1.61 -6.66 25.33
C ASP A 126 -0.30 -6.93 24.59
N PHE A 127 -0.33 -7.80 23.57
CA PHE A 127 0.83 -8.05 22.71
C PHE A 127 1.30 -6.76 22.05
N CYS A 128 0.39 -6.01 21.42
CA CYS A 128 0.73 -4.75 20.77
C CYS A 128 1.30 -3.73 21.75
N GLY A 129 0.67 -3.56 22.92
CA GLY A 129 1.14 -2.66 23.96
C GLY A 129 2.52 -3.02 24.53
N GLY A 130 2.87 -4.31 24.53
CA GLY A 130 4.18 -4.81 24.97
C GLY A 130 5.30 -4.75 23.93
N HIS A 131 4.98 -4.46 22.66
CA HIS A 131 5.94 -4.54 21.54
C HIS A 131 5.96 -3.26 20.66
N ASP A 132 5.45 -2.13 21.18
CA ASP A 132 5.38 -0.85 20.48
C ASP A 132 4.63 -0.91 19.12
N ILE A 133 3.63 -1.79 19.02
CA ILE A 133 2.80 -1.93 17.82
C ILE A 133 1.55 -1.08 17.97
N ILE A 134 1.27 -0.22 16.99
CA ILE A 134 0.10 0.66 17.02
C ILE A 134 -1.13 -0.11 16.54
N ALA A 135 -1.97 -0.55 17.47
CA ALA A 135 -3.28 -1.10 17.12
C ALA A 135 -4.31 0.03 16.87
N PRO A 136 -4.97 0.09 15.71
CA PRO A 136 -6.01 1.09 15.45
C PRO A 136 -7.15 0.96 16.47
N PRO A 137 -7.69 2.06 17.04
CA PRO A 137 -8.81 1.98 17.99
C PRO A 137 -10.04 1.24 17.44
N ALA A 138 -10.26 1.36 16.13
CA ALA A 138 -11.37 0.72 15.41
C ALA A 138 -11.19 -0.80 15.25
N SER A 139 -9.97 -1.33 15.36
CA SER A 139 -9.74 -2.77 15.27
C SER A 139 -10.17 -3.50 16.54
N ARG A 140 -10.41 -2.79 17.66
CA ARG A 140 -10.61 -3.38 19.00
C ARG A 140 -9.51 -4.40 19.37
N GLY A 141 -8.30 -4.21 18.85
CA GLY A 141 -7.19 -5.17 19.00
C GLY A 141 -7.21 -6.33 18.00
N ARG A 142 -8.17 -6.42 17.07
CA ARG A 142 -8.17 -7.48 16.05
C ARG A 142 -7.20 -7.17 14.92
N ILE A 143 -6.06 -7.84 14.97
CA ILE A 143 -5.04 -7.89 13.93
C ILE A 143 -5.03 -9.36 13.49
N GLY A 144 -5.29 -9.66 12.22
CA GLY A 144 -5.67 -11.00 11.74
C GLY A 144 -7.06 -11.09 11.13
#